data_AF-A0A0R2RGS0-F1
#
_entry.id   AF-A0A0R2RGS0-F1
#
_cell.length_a   1.000
_cell.length_b   1.000
_cell.length_c   1.000
_cell.angle_alpha   90.00
_cell.angle_beta   90.00
_cell.angle_gamma   90.00
#
_symmetry.space_group_name_H-M   'P 1'
#
loop_
_entity.id
_entity.type
_entity.pdbx_description
1 polymer ?
#
loop_
_entity_poly.entity_id
_entity_poly.type
_entity_poly.pdbx_seq_one_letter_code
_entity_poly.pdbx_strand_id
1 'polypeptide(L)'
;MPLFLRLLISCLGFLSLNARAANFSVPFPAPLPAHHRLLASAEDFTALREQVKTDPVSARFFAELSQQADAMLAQPPVTYKKEGIRLLAVCNEALKRISTLAMMARLTGDARYSEQWPQT
;
A
#
# COMPACT_ATOMS: atom_id res chain seq x y z
N MET A 1 67.30 25.41 -14.96
CA MET A 1 67.09 23.99 -14.60
C MET A 1 66.98 23.95 -13.07
N PRO A 2 65.88 23.54 -12.38
CA PRO A 2 64.72 22.74 -12.75
C PRO A 2 63.41 23.18 -12.01
N LEU A 3 63.09 24.47 -11.92
CA LEU A 3 61.95 24.93 -11.09
C LEU A 3 60.62 25.12 -11.86
N PHE A 4 60.67 25.43 -13.16
CA PHE A 4 59.47 25.72 -13.96
C PHE A 4 58.74 24.48 -14.51
N LEU A 5 59.39 23.31 -14.52
CA LEU A 5 58.82 22.06 -15.05
C LEU A 5 57.98 21.28 -14.03
N ARG A 6 58.05 21.64 -12.75
CA ARG A 6 57.28 20.99 -11.68
C ARG A 6 55.89 21.58 -11.47
N LEU A 7 55.59 22.76 -12.01
CA LEU A 7 54.28 23.39 -11.83
C LEU A 7 53.19 22.86 -12.79
N LEU A 8 53.59 22.29 -13.93
CA LEU A 8 52.64 21.76 -14.93
C LEU A 8 52.17 20.32 -14.63
N ILE A 9 52.87 19.57 -13.77
CA ILE A 9 52.48 18.20 -13.38
C ILE A 9 51.50 18.18 -12.19
N SER A 10 51.24 19.33 -11.55
CA SER A 10 50.25 19.40 -10.47
C SER A 10 48.79 19.42 -10.97
N CYS A 11 48.55 19.63 -12.27
CA CYS A 11 47.19 19.85 -12.80
C CYS A 11 46.56 18.62 -13.49
N LEU A 12 47.29 17.52 -13.67
CA LEU A 12 46.76 16.28 -14.29
C LEU A 12 46.53 15.11 -13.31
N GLY A 13 46.82 15.27 -12.03
CA GLY A 13 46.71 14.19 -11.04
C GLY A 13 45.37 14.10 -10.29
N PHE A 14 44.46 15.06 -10.46
CA PHE A 14 43.31 15.24 -9.56
C PHE A 14 41.95 15.30 -10.27
N LEU A 15 41.79 14.60 -11.39
CA LEU A 15 40.47 14.46 -12.01
C LEU A 15 40.23 13.06 -12.59
N SER A 16 40.19 12.06 -11.72
CA SER A 16 39.40 10.86 -11.96
C SER A 16 38.69 10.46 -10.68
N LEU A 17 37.80 11.34 -10.21
CA LEU A 17 36.77 10.95 -9.26
C LEU A 17 35.84 10.00 -10.03
N ASN A 18 36.11 8.70 -9.92
CA ASN A 18 35.21 7.67 -10.41
C ASN A 18 33.86 7.86 -9.71
N ALA A 19 32.88 8.41 -10.43
CA ALA A 19 31.49 8.31 -10.04
C ALA A 19 31.11 6.83 -10.14
N ARG A 20 31.31 6.05 -9.06
CA ARG A 20 30.64 4.76 -8.91
C ARG A 20 29.16 5.09 -8.84
N ALA A 21 28.42 4.72 -9.88
CA ALA A 21 26.98 4.52 -9.72
C ALA A 21 26.82 3.53 -8.57
N ALA A 22 26.42 4.02 -7.40
CA ALA A 22 26.04 3.16 -6.30
C ALA A 22 24.79 2.44 -6.77
N ASN A 23 24.91 1.15 -7.08
CA ASN A 23 23.76 0.31 -7.35
C ASN A 23 22.94 0.27 -6.08
N PHE A 24 21.88 1.07 -6.03
CA PHE A 24 20.92 1.04 -4.95
C PHE A 24 20.05 -0.22 -5.11
N SER A 25 20.57 -1.35 -4.64
CA SER A 25 19.75 -2.53 -4.42
C SER A 25 19.06 -2.35 -3.07
N VAL A 26 17.73 -2.17 -3.06
CA VAL A 26 16.96 -2.34 -1.83
C VAL A 26 17.04 -3.82 -1.46
N PRO A 27 17.68 -4.22 -0.35
CA PRO A 27 17.68 -5.60 0.07
C PRO A 27 16.23 -5.98 0.39
N PHE A 28 15.63 -6.83 -0.46
CA PHE A 28 14.31 -7.37 -0.20
C PHE A 28 14.47 -8.48 0.85
N PRO A 29 13.94 -8.33 2.06
CA PRO A 29 14.02 -9.39 3.06
C PRO A 29 13.20 -10.60 2.57
N ALA A 30 13.84 -11.76 2.49
CA ALA A 30 13.19 -13.04 2.27
C ALA A 30 13.27 -13.88 3.56
N PRO A 31 12.17 -14.48 4.07
CA PRO A 31 10.77 -14.44 3.60
C PRO A 31 9.99 -13.20 4.08
N LEU A 32 9.00 -12.77 3.30
CA LEU A 32 8.09 -11.68 3.67
C LEU A 32 7.21 -12.07 4.86
N PRO A 33 6.83 -11.12 5.74
CA PRO A 33 5.96 -11.39 6.88
C PRO A 33 4.59 -11.95 6.46
N ALA A 34 3.84 -12.52 7.41
CA ALA A 34 2.52 -13.09 7.15
C ALA A 34 1.55 -12.09 6.48
N HIS A 35 0.49 -12.60 5.86
CA HIS A 35 -0.45 -11.81 5.04
C HIS A 35 -1.25 -10.78 5.86
N HIS A 36 -0.74 -9.55 5.92
CA HIS A 36 -1.42 -8.24 6.00
C HIS A 36 -0.32 -7.17 6.00
N ARG A 37 0.24 -6.90 4.82
CA ARG A 37 1.47 -6.07 4.74
C ARG A 37 1.17 -4.60 4.48
N LEU A 38 -0.11 -4.24 4.42
CA LEU A 38 -0.60 -2.96 3.94
C LEU A 38 -1.62 -2.41 4.93
N LEU A 39 -1.45 -1.16 5.34
CA LEU A 39 -2.25 -0.38 6.31
C LEU A 39 -2.26 -0.89 7.76
N ALA A 40 -2.33 -2.19 8.00
CA ALA A 40 -2.46 -2.77 9.34
C ALA A 40 -1.87 -4.19 9.43
N SER A 41 -1.33 -4.55 10.59
CA SER A 41 -0.87 -5.89 10.97
C SER A 41 -2.00 -6.77 11.57
N ALA A 42 -1.76 -8.05 11.84
CA ALA A 42 -2.71 -8.94 12.52
C ALA A 42 -3.02 -8.44 13.93
N GLU A 43 -1.98 -7.98 14.60
CA GLU A 43 -2.03 -7.41 15.93
C GLU A 43 -2.92 -6.17 15.93
N ASP A 44 -2.78 -5.30 14.92
CA ASP A 44 -3.63 -4.12 14.76
C ASP A 44 -5.11 -4.49 14.56
N PHE A 45 -5.42 -5.49 13.72
CA PHE A 45 -6.81 -5.96 13.58
C PHE A 45 -7.37 -6.56 14.87
N THR A 46 -6.52 -7.17 15.69
CA THR A 46 -6.92 -7.69 17.00
C THR A 46 -7.22 -6.55 17.96
N ALA A 47 -6.36 -5.53 18.01
CA ALA A 47 -6.58 -4.33 18.82
C ALA A 47 -7.84 -3.58 18.37
N LEU A 48 -8.06 -3.44 17.06
CA LEU A 48 -9.25 -2.78 16.51
C LEU A 48 -10.54 -3.49 16.91
N ARG A 49 -10.57 -4.84 16.92
CA ARG A 49 -11.75 -5.59 17.38
C ARG A 49 -12.09 -5.32 18.83
N GLU A 50 -11.09 -5.16 19.69
CA GLU A 50 -11.33 -4.78 21.09
C GLU A 50 -11.73 -3.31 21.22
N GLN A 51 -11.08 -2.41 20.48
CA GLN A 51 -11.40 -0.99 20.47
C GLN A 51 -12.85 -0.71 20.04
N VAL A 52 -13.37 -1.45 19.05
CA VAL A 52 -14.78 -1.35 18.61
C VAL A 52 -15.76 -1.70 19.75
N LYS A 53 -15.36 -2.54 20.71
CA LYS A 53 -16.22 -2.90 21.86
C LYS A 53 -16.14 -1.88 22.99
N THR A 54 -14.99 -1.24 23.18
CA THR A 54 -14.72 -0.39 24.35
C THR A 54 -14.90 1.10 24.08
N ASP A 55 -14.64 1.56 22.85
CA ASP A 55 -14.75 2.96 22.47
C ASP A 55 -16.04 3.23 21.65
N PRO A 56 -16.95 4.09 22.15
CA PRO A 56 -18.21 4.39 21.47
C PRO A 56 -18.01 5.07 20.10
N VAL A 57 -16.92 5.80 19.90
CA VAL A 57 -16.63 6.44 18.60
C VAL A 57 -16.26 5.38 17.57
N SER A 58 -15.37 4.46 17.94
CA SER A 58 -14.99 3.32 17.10
C SER A 58 -16.19 2.40 16.80
N ALA A 59 -17.06 2.16 17.78
CA ALA A 59 -18.29 1.40 17.58
C ALA A 59 -19.21 2.05 16.53
N ARG A 60 -19.34 3.38 16.55
CA ARG A 60 -20.14 4.11 15.56
C ARG A 60 -19.54 3.99 14.16
N PHE A 61 -18.23 4.18 14.01
CA PHE A 61 -17.57 4.01 12.71
C PHE A 61 -17.72 2.58 12.17
N PHE A 62 -17.60 1.59 13.04
CA PHE A 62 -17.82 0.20 12.68
C PHE A 62 -19.26 -0.05 12.18
N ALA A 63 -20.26 0.49 12.86
CA ALA A 63 -21.66 0.38 12.44
C ALA A 63 -21.91 1.03 11.07
N GLU A 64 -21.38 2.24 10.86
CA GLU A 64 -21.49 2.94 9.57
C GLU A 64 -20.77 2.17 8.44
N LEU A 65 -19.60 1.59 8.71
CA LEU A 65 -18.86 0.77 7.75
C LEU A 65 -19.59 -0.54 7.44
N SER A 66 -20.19 -1.18 8.45
CA SER A 66 -20.98 -2.41 8.27
C SER A 66 -22.16 -2.16 7.34
N GLN A 67 -22.91 -1.08 7.57
CA GLN A 67 -24.04 -0.71 6.70
C GLN A 67 -23.59 -0.45 5.26
N GLN A 68 -22.46 0.25 5.07
CA GLN A 68 -21.91 0.49 3.74
C GLN A 68 -21.47 -0.81 3.06
N ALA A 69 -20.81 -1.71 3.79
CA ALA A 69 -20.38 -3.00 3.27
C ALA A 69 -21.57 -3.87 2.84
N ASP A 70 -22.61 -3.94 3.66
CA ASP A 70 -23.84 -4.69 3.34
C ASP A 70 -24.53 -4.12 2.10
N ALA A 71 -24.59 -2.80 1.97
CA ALA A 71 -25.13 -2.14 0.78
C ALA A 71 -24.26 -2.39 -0.47
N MET A 72 -22.94 -2.54 -0.32
CA MET A 72 -22.04 -2.88 -1.44
C MET A 72 -22.21 -4.33 -1.90
N LEU A 73 -22.49 -5.27 -0.98
CA LEU A 73 -22.73 -6.67 -1.33
C LEU A 73 -23.94 -6.85 -2.25
N ALA A 74 -24.95 -5.98 -2.13
CA ALA A 74 -26.15 -6.00 -2.97
C ALA A 74 -25.94 -5.40 -4.37
N GLN A 75 -24.80 -4.75 -4.63
CA GLN A 75 -24.51 -4.11 -5.91
C GLN A 75 -23.77 -5.08 -6.84
N PRO A 76 -24.00 -4.98 -8.17
CA PRO A 76 -23.21 -5.76 -9.12
C PRO A 76 -21.72 -5.35 -9.06
N PRO A 77 -20.79 -6.26 -9.44
CA PRO A 77 -19.37 -5.93 -9.53
C PRO A 77 -19.09 -4.69 -10.38
N VAL A 78 -18.10 -3.90 -9.97
CA VAL A 78 -17.71 -2.68 -10.68
C VAL A 78 -17.19 -3.05 -12.07
N THR A 79 -17.87 -2.57 -13.11
CA THR A 79 -17.49 -2.80 -14.49
C THR A 79 -16.51 -1.74 -14.96
N TYR A 80 -15.50 -2.16 -15.73
CA TYR A 80 -14.62 -1.21 -16.41
C TYR A 80 -15.42 -0.36 -17.42
N LYS A 81 -15.48 0.95 -17.15
CA LYS A 81 -16.15 1.94 -18.02
C LYS A 81 -15.30 3.21 -18.07
N LYS A 82 -15.07 3.73 -19.27
CA LYS A 82 -14.35 4.99 -19.51
C LYS A 82 -15.29 6.04 -20.08
N GLU A 83 -15.17 7.27 -19.59
CA GLU A 83 -15.85 8.44 -20.13
C GLU A 83 -14.80 9.35 -20.79
N GLY A 84 -14.59 9.17 -22.10
CA GLY A 84 -13.43 9.73 -22.80
C GLY A 84 -12.13 9.19 -22.19
N ILE A 85 -11.31 10.08 -21.63
CA ILE A 85 -10.07 9.72 -20.92
C ILE A 85 -10.30 9.44 -19.42
N ARG A 86 -11.49 9.68 -18.89
CA ARG A 86 -11.75 9.59 -17.45
C ARG A 86 -12.05 8.15 -17.03
N LEU A 87 -11.18 7.60 -16.19
CA LEU A 87 -11.32 6.29 -15.54
C LEU A 87 -11.28 6.38 -14.01
N LEU A 88 -10.76 7.49 -13.45
CA LEU A 88 -10.47 7.62 -12.02
C LEU A 88 -11.68 7.37 -11.12
N ALA A 89 -12.88 7.78 -11.53
CA ALA A 89 -14.09 7.54 -10.76
C ALA A 89 -14.37 6.04 -10.56
N VAL A 90 -14.26 5.24 -11.63
CA VAL A 90 -14.45 3.79 -11.60
C VAL A 90 -13.35 3.11 -10.78
N CYS A 91 -12.09 3.56 -10.90
CA CYS A 91 -11.00 3.05 -10.09
C CYS A 91 -11.18 3.37 -8.60
N ASN A 92 -11.63 4.57 -8.26
CA ASN A 92 -11.88 4.97 -6.88
C ASN A 92 -13.06 4.19 -6.28
N GLU A 93 -14.11 3.95 -7.07
CA GLU A 93 -15.24 3.11 -6.67
C GLU A 93 -14.78 1.67 -6.38
N ALA A 94 -14.01 1.09 -7.29
CA ALA A 94 -13.42 -0.23 -7.09
C ALA A 94 -12.57 -0.24 -5.81
N LEU A 95 -11.57 0.64 -5.70
CA LEU A 95 -10.69 0.71 -4.54
C LEU A 95 -11.47 0.85 -3.21
N LYS A 96 -12.52 1.69 -3.19
CA LYS A 96 -13.39 1.86 -2.03
C LYS A 96 -14.07 0.55 -1.67
N ARG A 97 -14.74 -0.11 -2.62
CA ARG A 97 -15.45 -1.38 -2.35
C ARG A 97 -14.49 -2.47 -1.86
N ILE A 98 -13.34 -2.59 -2.51
CA ILE A 98 -12.31 -3.56 -2.16
C ILE A 98 -11.84 -3.34 -0.72
N SER A 99 -11.49 -2.11 -0.39
CA SER A 99 -10.93 -1.77 0.93
C SER A 99 -11.97 -1.95 2.04
N THR A 100 -13.22 -1.51 1.81
CA THR A 100 -14.31 -1.65 2.79
C THR A 100 -14.66 -3.11 3.04
N LEU A 101 -14.86 -3.91 2.00
CA LEU A 101 -15.20 -5.32 2.15
C LEU A 101 -14.06 -6.12 2.79
N ALA A 102 -12.81 -5.87 2.39
CA ALA A 102 -11.65 -6.50 2.99
C ALA A 102 -11.50 -6.15 4.48
N MET A 103 -11.72 -4.89 4.86
CA MET A 103 -11.73 -4.46 6.26
C MET A 103 -12.79 -5.21 7.07
N MET A 104 -14.03 -5.27 6.56
CA MET A 104 -15.12 -5.97 7.25
C MET A 104 -14.84 -7.47 7.38
N ALA A 105 -14.36 -8.14 6.34
CA ALA A 105 -13.98 -9.55 6.39
C ALA A 105 -12.96 -9.85 7.50
N ARG A 106 -12.01 -8.92 7.76
CA ARG A 106 -10.98 -9.09 8.79
C ARG A 106 -11.46 -8.75 10.19
N LEU A 107 -12.35 -7.77 10.33
CA LEU A 107 -12.90 -7.39 11.64
C LEU A 107 -13.97 -8.37 12.12
N THR A 108 -14.82 -8.88 11.24
CA THR A 108 -15.94 -9.76 11.60
C THR A 108 -15.64 -11.24 11.43
N GLY A 109 -14.73 -11.61 10.52
CA GLY A 109 -14.51 -13.00 10.12
C GLY A 109 -15.64 -13.58 9.25
N ASP A 110 -16.59 -12.76 8.80
CA ASP A 110 -17.71 -13.20 7.97
C ASP A 110 -17.26 -13.42 6.53
N ALA A 111 -17.40 -14.66 6.06
CA ALA A 111 -16.99 -15.10 4.74
C ALA A 111 -17.68 -14.32 3.62
N ARG A 112 -18.91 -13.82 3.83
CA ARG A 112 -19.72 -13.10 2.83
C ARG A 112 -18.97 -11.90 2.22
N TYR A 113 -18.17 -11.21 3.03
CA TYR A 113 -17.39 -10.05 2.57
C TYR A 113 -16.16 -10.42 1.74
N SER A 114 -15.70 -11.68 1.80
CA SER A 114 -14.55 -12.19 1.04
C SER A 114 -14.94 -13.09 -0.14
N GLU A 115 -16.12 -13.71 -0.09
CA GLU A 115 -16.57 -14.73 -1.04
C GLU A 115 -16.99 -14.17 -2.39
N GLN A 116 -17.33 -12.88 -2.48
CA GLN A 116 -17.67 -12.22 -3.76
C GLN A 116 -16.52 -12.20 -4.78
N TRP A 117 -15.33 -12.63 -4.38
CA TRP A 117 -14.12 -12.60 -5.19
C TRP A 117 -13.79 -14.00 -5.67
N PRO A 118 -13.79 -14.26 -6.99
CA PRO A 118 -13.23 -15.50 -7.50
C PRO A 118 -11.76 -15.54 -7.10
N GLN A 119 -11.40 -16.49 -6.24
CA GLN A 119 -9.99 -16.80 -5.97
C GLN A 119 -9.43 -17.47 -7.23
N THR A 120 -8.91 -16.67 -8.15
CA THR A 120 -8.14 -17.15 -9.32
C THR A 120 -6.78 -17.63 -8.90
#